data_AF-A0A068XW58-F1
#
_entry.id   AF-A0A068XW58-F1
#
_cell.length_a   1.000
_cell.length_b   1.000
_cell.length_c   1.000
_cell.angle_alpha   90.00
_cell.angle_beta   90.00
_cell.angle_gamma   90.00
#
_symmetry.space_group_name_H-M   'P 1'
#
loop_
_entity.id
_entity.type
_entity.pdbx_description
1 polymer ?
#
loop_
_entity_poly.entity_id
_entity_poly.type
_entity_poly.pdbx_seq_one_letter_code
_entity_poly.pdbx_strand_id
1 'polypeptide(L)'
;MGCVISCGLKLVLQVLNTVLCVAFLAVAVFGILLKSSKSIVQQLLSKIFDQFNVGDEDLRQLTRFITENADGIAVILIVVGLALAALCLIGCIASCCEHNALLKIYAIILIILLVAQIIALSVVYSDPTKLTSLIVNSMEKLLQLFGDGSEEGEMSTAVWNASMTLGPMCCGMDGYGDFVKLGKQLPVQCCNMTATACDPQAAQTVNMPGCRDKIVNFAASSMKSLLFVSICAILSQVSSKPVIFTTTKYREEKTFHDTLPLPFRPLSS
;
A
#
# COMPACT_ATOMS: atom_id res chain seq x y z
N MET A 1 23.53 8.62 31.06
CA MET A 1 23.47 7.98 29.72
C MET A 1 22.06 7.91 29.11
N GLY A 2 20.96 7.84 29.88
CA GLY A 2 19.59 7.76 29.32
C GLY A 2 19.06 8.98 28.56
N CYS A 3 19.55 10.20 28.86
CA CYS A 3 19.09 11.43 28.20
C CYS A 3 19.48 11.51 26.71
N VAL A 4 20.67 11.01 26.36
CA VAL A 4 21.21 11.01 24.99
C VAL A 4 20.44 10.02 24.09
N ILE A 5 20.08 8.86 24.65
CA ILE A 5 19.32 7.81 23.96
C ILE A 5 17.87 8.27 23.71
N SER A 6 17.24 8.95 24.67
CA SER A 6 15.88 9.49 24.52
C SER A 6 15.79 10.63 23.50
N CYS A 7 16.80 11.52 23.46
CA CYS A 7 16.86 12.61 22.49
C CYS A 7 17.11 12.09 21.06
N GLY A 8 18.06 11.16 20.90
CA GLY A 8 18.37 10.55 19.61
C GLY A 8 17.18 9.79 19.01
N LEU A 9 16.47 8.98 19.81
CA LEU A 9 15.33 8.21 19.31
C LEU A 9 14.14 9.10 18.90
N LYS A 10 13.87 10.19 19.63
CA LYS A 10 12.86 11.18 19.24
C LYS A 10 13.21 11.86 17.92
N LEU A 11 14.48 12.23 17.75
CA LEU A 11 14.97 12.83 16.52
C LEU A 11 14.83 11.86 15.34
N VAL A 12 15.19 10.59 15.54
CA VAL A 12 15.03 9.54 14.52
C VAL A 12 13.56 9.35 14.14
N LEU A 13 12.66 9.24 15.11
CA LEU A 13 11.21 9.11 14.87
C LEU A 13 10.63 10.34 14.18
N GLN A 14 11.09 11.54 14.54
CA GLN A 14 10.68 12.79 13.91
C GLN A 14 11.10 12.84 12.44
N VAL A 15 12.38 12.55 12.16
CA VAL A 15 12.91 12.55 10.80
C VAL A 15 12.20 11.50 9.95
N LEU A 16 12.03 10.27 10.49
CA LEU A 16 11.33 9.20 9.79
C LEU A 16 9.88 9.57 9.46
N ASN A 17 9.10 10.06 10.43
CA ASN A 17 7.72 10.48 10.21
C ASN A 17 7.62 11.67 9.24
N THR A 18 8.59 12.58 9.25
CA THR A 18 8.62 13.73 8.32
C THR A 18 8.90 13.26 6.90
N VAL A 19 9.90 12.39 6.71
CA VAL A 19 10.22 11.81 5.39
C VAL A 19 9.05 11.00 4.86
N LEU A 20 8.41 10.17 5.70
CA LEU A 20 7.22 9.40 5.33
C LEU A 20 6.05 10.32 4.98
N CYS A 21 5.83 11.40 5.73
CA CYS A 21 4.79 12.38 5.42
C CYS A 21 4.98 12.98 4.02
N VAL A 22 6.19 13.44 3.72
CA VAL A 22 6.50 14.03 2.40
C VAL A 22 6.32 13.00 1.29
N ALA A 23 6.77 11.75 1.52
CA ALA A 23 6.59 10.66 0.57
C ALA A 23 5.09 10.36 0.29
N PHE A 24 4.25 10.25 1.33
CA PHE A 24 2.82 9.97 1.15
C PHE A 24 2.06 11.15 0.53
N LEU A 25 2.46 12.39 0.80
CA LEU A 25 1.94 13.56 0.10
C LEU A 25 2.32 13.53 -1.39
N ALA A 26 3.56 13.17 -1.73
CA ALA A 26 3.98 13.01 -3.11
C ALA A 26 3.17 11.93 -3.84
N VAL A 27 2.89 10.79 -3.17
CA VAL A 27 2.01 9.73 -3.70
C VAL A 27 0.58 10.24 -3.94
N ALA A 28 0.01 11.00 -3.00
CA ALA A 28 -1.32 11.58 -3.16
C ALA A 28 -1.36 12.59 -4.34
N VAL A 29 -0.35 13.45 -4.45
CA VAL A 29 -0.20 14.38 -5.59
C VAL A 29 -0.08 13.61 -6.90
N PHE A 30 0.70 12.54 -6.93
CA PHE A 30 0.80 11.67 -8.09
C PHE A 30 -0.57 11.06 -8.48
N GLY A 31 -1.36 10.60 -7.50
CA GLY A 31 -2.73 10.16 -7.73
C GLY A 31 -3.63 11.25 -8.33
N ILE A 32 -3.55 12.50 -7.84
CA ILE A 32 -4.29 13.64 -8.41
C ILE A 32 -3.87 13.92 -9.86
N LEU A 33 -2.57 13.80 -10.15
CA LEU A 33 -2.02 13.97 -11.49
C LEU A 33 -2.50 12.86 -12.44
N LEU A 34 -2.58 11.62 -11.95
CA LEU A 34 -3.16 10.50 -12.70
C LEU A 34 -4.62 10.76 -13.09
N LYS A 35 -5.40 11.36 -12.18
CA LYS A 35 -6.82 11.68 -12.43
C LYS A 35 -7.04 12.87 -13.37
N SER A 36 -6.11 13.84 -13.44
CA SER A 36 -6.37 15.11 -14.12
C SER A 36 -6.36 15.03 -15.65
N SER A 37 -5.39 14.34 -16.27
CA SER A 37 -5.44 14.09 -17.73
C SER A 37 -4.44 13.05 -18.23
N LYS A 38 -4.82 12.32 -19.28
CA LYS A 38 -3.97 11.33 -19.98
C LYS A 38 -2.65 11.93 -20.50
N SER A 39 -2.66 13.18 -20.94
CA SER A 39 -1.45 13.87 -21.43
C SER A 39 -0.45 14.17 -20.31
N ILE A 40 -0.93 14.49 -19.10
CA ILE A 40 -0.07 14.71 -17.93
C ILE A 40 0.52 13.38 -17.47
N VAL A 41 -0.29 12.31 -17.43
CA VAL A 41 0.15 10.95 -17.07
C VAL A 41 1.31 10.50 -17.97
N GLN A 42 1.17 10.64 -19.29
CA GLN A 42 2.21 10.23 -20.23
C GLN A 42 3.52 11.00 -20.07
N GLN A 43 3.46 12.31 -19.83
CA GLN A 43 4.66 13.13 -19.60
C GLN A 43 5.33 12.85 -18.25
N LEU A 44 4.55 12.49 -17.21
CA LEU A 44 5.10 12.16 -15.90
C LEU A 44 5.73 10.77 -15.90
N LEU A 45 5.06 9.78 -16.50
CA LEU A 45 5.59 8.43 -16.56
C LEU A 45 6.94 8.43 -17.30
N SER A 46 7.04 9.05 -18.47
CA SER A 46 8.32 9.12 -19.19
C SER A 46 9.46 9.73 -18.35
N LYS A 47 9.19 10.82 -17.63
CA LYS A 47 10.18 11.45 -16.72
C LYS A 47 10.57 10.58 -15.53
N ILE A 48 9.61 9.90 -14.91
CA ILE A 48 9.88 9.01 -13.77
C ILE A 48 10.76 7.84 -14.24
N PHE A 49 10.46 7.25 -15.39
CA PHE A 49 11.19 6.08 -15.86
C PHE A 49 12.57 6.39 -16.42
N ASP A 50 12.76 7.55 -17.06
CA ASP A 50 14.10 8.08 -17.38
C ASP A 50 14.96 8.23 -16.11
N GLN A 51 14.34 8.62 -14.98
CA GLN A 51 15.04 8.75 -13.70
C GLN A 51 15.46 7.39 -13.10
N PHE A 52 14.77 6.30 -13.44
CA PHE A 52 15.01 4.96 -12.89
C PHE A 52 15.76 4.00 -13.84
N ASN A 53 16.17 4.45 -15.04
CA ASN A 53 16.92 3.68 -16.05
C ASN A 53 16.32 2.28 -16.33
N VAL A 54 14.98 2.23 -16.46
CA VAL A 54 14.21 1.01 -16.67
C VAL A 54 14.19 0.66 -18.17
N GLY A 55 14.30 -0.62 -18.53
CA GLY A 55 14.27 -1.07 -19.93
C GLY A 55 12.98 -0.71 -20.68
N ASP A 56 13.11 -0.31 -21.95
CA ASP A 56 12.04 0.23 -22.81
C ASP A 56 10.82 -0.68 -23.01
N GLU A 57 10.95 -2.00 -22.84
CA GLU A 57 9.85 -2.97 -23.05
C GLU A 57 8.86 -3.00 -21.89
N ASP A 58 9.34 -3.08 -20.64
CA ASP A 58 8.51 -3.07 -19.42
C ASP A 58 7.80 -1.72 -19.25
N LEU A 59 8.48 -0.64 -19.66
CA LEU A 59 7.99 0.73 -19.62
C LEU A 59 6.68 0.91 -20.40
N ARG A 60 6.60 0.30 -21.59
CA ARG A 60 5.47 0.47 -22.51
C ARG A 60 4.25 -0.35 -22.05
N GLN A 61 4.47 -1.52 -21.46
CA GLN A 61 3.42 -2.32 -20.84
C GLN A 61 2.85 -1.65 -19.59
N LEU A 62 3.72 -1.18 -18.69
CA LEU A 62 3.29 -0.50 -17.46
C LEU A 62 2.57 0.82 -17.74
N THR A 63 3.03 1.59 -18.73
CA THR A 63 2.38 2.85 -19.13
C THR A 63 0.99 2.61 -19.73
N ARG A 64 0.82 1.59 -20.58
CA ARG A 64 -0.53 1.22 -21.06
C ARG A 64 -1.43 0.80 -19.92
N PHE A 65 -0.91 -0.04 -19.03
CA PHE A 65 -1.65 -0.51 -17.88
C PHE A 65 -2.15 0.63 -16.99
N ILE A 66 -1.27 1.57 -16.64
CA ILE A 66 -1.62 2.73 -15.82
C ILE A 66 -2.59 3.64 -16.57
N THR A 67 -2.44 3.83 -17.88
CA THR A 67 -3.31 4.73 -18.66
C THR A 67 -4.72 4.16 -18.85
N GLU A 68 -4.85 2.85 -19.04
CA GLU A 68 -6.15 2.16 -19.17
C GLU A 68 -6.93 2.15 -17.85
N ASN A 69 -6.22 2.14 -16.73
CA ASN A 69 -6.82 1.92 -15.41
C ASN A 69 -6.56 3.09 -14.44
N ALA A 70 -6.26 4.25 -15.01
CA ALA A 70 -5.79 5.42 -14.30
C ALA A 70 -6.77 5.86 -13.23
N ASP A 71 -8.07 5.80 -13.48
CA ASP A 71 -9.09 6.32 -12.58
C ASP A 71 -9.17 5.54 -11.27
N GLY A 72 -9.23 4.21 -11.34
CA GLY A 72 -9.25 3.35 -10.14
C GLY A 72 -7.95 3.45 -9.33
N ILE A 73 -6.81 3.41 -10.01
CA ILE A 73 -5.49 3.51 -9.37
C ILE A 73 -5.32 4.90 -8.73
N ALA A 74 -5.71 5.97 -9.42
CA ALA A 74 -5.63 7.34 -8.92
C ALA A 74 -6.44 7.53 -7.64
N VAL A 75 -7.69 7.06 -7.61
CA VAL A 75 -8.56 7.18 -6.43
C VAL A 75 -7.92 6.48 -5.21
N ILE A 76 -7.41 5.26 -5.39
CA ILE A 76 -6.74 4.51 -4.31
C ILE A 76 -5.50 5.29 -3.82
N LEU A 77 -4.65 5.77 -4.73
CA LEU A 77 -3.44 6.51 -4.36
C LEU A 77 -3.75 7.81 -3.61
N ILE A 78 -4.81 8.52 -3.99
CA ILE A 78 -5.25 9.74 -3.30
C ILE A 78 -5.72 9.42 -1.89
N VAL A 79 -6.66 8.48 -1.74
CA VAL A 79 -7.27 8.16 -0.45
C VAL A 79 -6.24 7.60 0.52
N VAL A 80 -5.45 6.61 0.08
CA VAL A 80 -4.43 5.98 0.91
C VAL A 80 -3.30 6.97 1.21
N GLY A 81 -2.83 7.71 0.21
CA GLY A 81 -1.77 8.71 0.39
C GLY A 81 -2.14 9.80 1.39
N LEU A 82 -3.35 10.37 1.29
CA LEU A 82 -3.81 11.39 2.24
C LEU A 82 -4.04 10.83 3.65
N ALA A 83 -4.60 9.63 3.78
CA ALA A 83 -4.81 9.00 5.09
C ALA A 83 -3.47 8.73 5.80
N LEU A 84 -2.48 8.18 5.08
CA LEU A 84 -1.16 7.92 5.63
C LEU A 84 -0.39 9.21 5.93
N ALA A 85 -0.50 10.23 5.06
CA ALA A 85 0.08 11.55 5.32
C ALA A 85 -0.50 12.17 6.60
N ALA A 86 -1.82 12.10 6.81
CA ALA A 86 -2.46 12.60 8.02
C ALA A 86 -1.93 11.90 9.29
N LEU A 87 -1.74 10.57 9.25
CA LEU A 87 -1.14 9.83 10.36
C LEU A 87 0.30 10.28 10.64
N CYS A 88 1.10 10.49 9.60
CA CYS A 88 2.48 10.99 9.75
C CYS A 88 2.51 12.43 10.26
N LEU A 89 1.59 13.31 9.83
CA LEU A 89 1.45 14.67 10.34
C LEU A 89 1.12 14.69 11.84
N ILE A 90 0.19 13.84 12.29
CA ILE A 90 -0.13 13.69 13.71
C ILE A 90 1.13 13.28 14.49
N GLY A 91 1.92 12.34 13.95
CA GLY A 91 3.20 11.93 14.53
C GLY A 91 4.23 13.08 14.61
N CYS A 92 4.36 13.88 13.56
CA CYS A 92 5.25 15.04 13.54
C CYS A 92 4.81 16.12 14.54
N ILE A 93 3.52 16.42 14.60
CA ILE A 93 2.96 17.43 15.52
C ILE A 93 3.10 16.94 16.98
N ALA A 94 2.84 15.66 17.26
CA ALA A 94 2.98 15.10 18.61
C ALA A 94 4.42 15.18 19.14
N SER A 95 5.40 15.10 18.24
CA SER A 95 6.83 15.18 18.54
C SER A 95 7.32 16.63 18.67
N CYS A 96 6.86 17.55 17.80
CA CYS A 96 7.22 18.98 17.83
C CYS A 96 6.54 19.75 18.97
N CYS A 97 5.26 19.50 19.23
CA CYS A 97 4.50 20.28 20.19
C CYS A 97 4.60 19.69 21.61
N GLU A 98 4.82 20.55 22.61
CA GLU A 98 4.80 20.18 24.03
C GLU A 98 3.39 19.84 24.57
N HIS A 99 2.39 19.67 23.69
CA HIS A 99 1.02 19.40 24.11
C HIS A 99 0.83 17.94 24.54
N ASN A 100 0.68 17.71 25.85
CA ASN A 100 0.48 16.39 26.46
C ASN A 100 -0.68 15.59 25.83
N ALA A 101 -1.75 16.27 25.43
CA ALA A 101 -2.93 15.64 24.86
C ALA A 101 -2.65 14.94 23.52
N LEU A 102 -1.85 15.55 22.64
CA LEU A 102 -1.55 14.99 21.31
C LEU A 102 -0.65 13.75 21.41
N LEU A 103 0.31 13.77 22.33
CA LEU A 103 1.17 12.63 22.61
C LEU A 103 0.37 11.44 23.16
N LYS A 104 -0.63 11.69 24.01
CA LYS A 104 -1.56 10.66 24.51
C LYS A 104 -2.43 10.08 23.40
N ILE A 105 -3.00 10.91 22.53
CA ILE A 105 -3.81 10.46 21.38
C ILE A 105 -2.96 9.59 20.45
N TYR A 106 -1.74 10.03 20.13
CA TYR A 106 -0.81 9.26 19.31
C TYR A 106 -0.46 7.90 19.94
N ALA A 107 -0.21 7.87 21.25
CA ALA A 107 0.02 6.62 21.98
C ALA A 107 -1.17 5.66 21.93
N ILE A 108 -2.40 6.18 22.08
CA ILE A 108 -3.63 5.39 21.98
C ILE A 108 -3.79 4.82 20.57
N ILE A 109 -3.58 5.63 19.53
CA ILE A 109 -3.63 5.18 18.13
C ILE A 109 -2.64 4.03 17.90
N LEU A 110 -1.38 4.17 18.37
CA LEU A 110 -0.39 3.09 18.25
C LEU A 110 -0.79 1.81 18.99
N ILE A 111 -1.43 1.92 20.15
CA ILE A 111 -1.94 0.74 20.88
C ILE A 111 -3.07 0.06 20.10
N ILE A 112 -4.01 0.83 19.55
CA ILE A 112 -5.10 0.29 18.73
C ILE A 112 -4.53 -0.41 17.49
N LEU A 113 -3.56 0.21 16.80
CA LEU A 113 -2.89 -0.38 15.65
C LEU A 113 -2.15 -1.68 16.02
N LEU A 114 -1.50 -1.73 17.18
CA LEU A 114 -0.86 -2.96 17.65
C LEU A 114 -1.87 -4.09 17.86
N VAL A 115 -3.00 -3.81 18.52
CA VAL A 115 -4.06 -4.81 18.75
C VAL A 115 -4.64 -5.26 17.41
N ALA A 116 -4.91 -4.33 16.50
CA ALA A 116 -5.40 -4.64 15.16
C ALA A 116 -4.42 -5.52 14.37
N GLN A 117 -3.11 -5.25 14.46
CA GLN A 117 -2.07 -6.09 13.83
C GLN A 117 -2.05 -7.51 14.40
N ILE A 118 -2.14 -7.67 15.72
CA ILE A 118 -2.19 -8.99 16.36
C ILE A 118 -3.42 -9.76 15.89
N ILE A 119 -4.60 -9.12 15.91
CA ILE A 119 -5.86 -9.75 15.42
C ILE A 119 -5.74 -10.12 13.94
N ALA A 120 -5.24 -9.21 13.10
CA ALA A 120 -5.07 -9.46 11.67
C ALA A 120 -4.12 -10.64 11.41
N LEU A 121 -2.97 -10.70 12.10
CA LEU A 121 -2.06 -11.83 12.03
C LEU A 121 -2.74 -13.12 12.48
N SER A 122 -3.41 -13.11 13.62
CA SER A 122 -4.13 -14.29 14.12
C SER A 122 -5.16 -14.79 13.11
N VAL A 123 -5.98 -13.92 12.54
CA VAL A 123 -7.01 -14.30 11.56
C VAL A 123 -6.38 -14.86 10.28
N VAL A 124 -5.38 -14.17 9.73
CA VAL A 124 -4.70 -14.59 8.49
C VAL A 124 -3.99 -15.93 8.67
N TYR A 125 -3.35 -16.15 9.83
CA TYR A 125 -2.57 -17.35 10.11
C TYR A 125 -3.39 -18.52 10.67
N SER A 126 -4.61 -18.28 11.19
CA SER A 126 -5.47 -19.38 11.67
C SER A 126 -5.88 -20.32 10.56
N ASP A 127 -6.11 -19.78 9.35
CA ASP A 127 -6.45 -20.57 8.17
C ASP A 127 -5.87 -19.92 6.89
N PRO A 128 -4.61 -20.26 6.53
CA PRO A 128 -3.97 -19.70 5.34
C PRO A 128 -4.65 -20.16 4.04
N THR A 129 -5.40 -21.27 4.08
CA THR A 129 -6.14 -21.79 2.92
C THR A 129 -7.39 -20.97 2.65
N LYS A 130 -8.04 -20.48 3.71
CA LYS A 130 -9.20 -19.59 3.60
C LYS A 130 -8.85 -18.26 2.94
N LEU A 131 -7.72 -17.65 3.31
CA LEU A 131 -7.29 -16.41 2.64
C LEU A 131 -6.98 -16.64 1.15
N THR A 132 -6.27 -17.73 0.85
CA THR A 132 -5.93 -18.09 -0.54
C THR A 132 -7.17 -18.34 -1.38
N SER A 133 -8.13 -19.10 -0.86
CA SER A 133 -9.41 -19.36 -1.55
C SER A 133 -10.27 -18.10 -1.69
N LEU A 134 -10.27 -17.20 -0.71
CA LEU A 134 -10.94 -15.90 -0.84
C LEU A 134 -10.32 -15.06 -1.97
N ILE A 135 -8.99 -15.03 -2.09
CA ILE A 135 -8.30 -14.32 -3.18
C ILE A 135 -8.67 -14.94 -4.53
N VAL A 136 -8.61 -16.27 -4.64
CA VAL A 136 -8.98 -17.00 -5.86
C VAL A 136 -10.43 -16.72 -6.26
N ASN A 137 -11.37 -16.84 -5.32
CA ASN A 137 -12.78 -16.57 -5.57
C ASN A 137 -13.03 -15.11 -5.95
N SER A 138 -12.31 -14.16 -5.34
CA SER A 138 -12.38 -12.76 -5.71
C SER A 138 -11.86 -12.52 -7.13
N MET A 139 -10.74 -13.15 -7.52
CA MET A 139 -10.21 -13.08 -8.88
C MET A 139 -11.19 -13.66 -9.91
N GLU A 140 -11.82 -14.79 -9.59
CA GLU A 140 -12.87 -15.38 -10.42
C GLU A 140 -14.08 -14.45 -10.59
N LYS A 141 -14.54 -13.80 -9.51
CA LYS A 141 -15.63 -12.80 -9.58
C LYS A 141 -15.24 -11.58 -10.40
N LEU A 142 -14.01 -11.08 -10.23
CA LEU A 142 -13.48 -10.02 -11.07
C LEU A 142 -13.51 -10.47 -12.54
N LEU A 143 -13.09 -11.71 -12.84
CA LEU A 143 -13.07 -12.20 -14.22
C LEU A 143 -14.45 -12.15 -14.89
N GLN A 144 -15.53 -12.34 -14.14
CA GLN A 144 -16.91 -12.22 -14.65
C GLN A 144 -17.24 -10.77 -15.08
N LEU A 145 -16.71 -9.78 -14.36
CA LEU A 145 -16.86 -8.36 -14.66
C LEU A 145 -15.89 -7.85 -15.73
N PHE A 146 -14.97 -8.69 -16.20
CA PHE A 146 -14.00 -8.31 -17.23
C PHE A 146 -14.70 -7.79 -18.50
N GLY A 147 -14.22 -6.66 -19.03
CA GLY A 147 -14.77 -6.02 -20.22
C GLY A 147 -16.21 -5.50 -20.08
N ASP A 148 -16.72 -5.39 -18.85
CA ASP A 148 -18.00 -4.72 -18.59
C ASP A 148 -17.80 -3.18 -18.56
N GLY A 149 -18.79 -2.43 -19.05
CA GLY A 149 -18.69 -0.97 -19.19
C GLY A 149 -19.00 -0.17 -17.92
N SER A 150 -19.19 -0.86 -16.79
CA SER A 150 -19.39 -0.25 -15.48
C SER A 150 -18.04 0.15 -14.85
N GLU A 151 -18.04 1.08 -13.88
CA GLU A 151 -16.82 1.45 -13.14
C GLU A 151 -16.13 0.22 -12.50
N GLU A 152 -16.93 -0.75 -12.01
CA GLU A 152 -16.44 -2.02 -11.48
C GLU A 152 -15.84 -2.92 -12.57
N GLY A 153 -16.41 -2.91 -13.78
CA GLY A 153 -15.91 -3.63 -14.94
C GLY A 153 -14.59 -3.09 -15.47
N GLU A 154 -14.42 -1.77 -15.49
CA GLU A 154 -13.15 -1.12 -15.84
C GLU A 154 -12.06 -1.48 -14.83
N MET A 155 -12.37 -1.40 -13.53
CA MET A 155 -11.43 -1.83 -12.47
C MET A 155 -11.09 -3.32 -12.59
N SER A 156 -12.05 -4.18 -12.87
CA SER A 156 -11.77 -5.60 -13.04
C SER A 156 -10.86 -5.87 -14.24
N THR A 157 -11.15 -5.20 -15.36
CA THR A 157 -10.34 -5.26 -16.58
C THR A 157 -8.91 -4.84 -16.30
N ALA A 158 -8.72 -3.81 -15.46
CA ALA A 158 -7.42 -3.46 -14.91
C ALA A 158 -6.74 -4.63 -14.22
N VAL A 159 -7.36 -5.14 -13.16
CA VAL A 159 -6.72 -6.12 -12.30
C VAL A 159 -6.30 -7.34 -13.12
N TRP A 160 -7.14 -7.77 -14.06
CA TRP A 160 -6.84 -8.87 -14.95
C TRP A 160 -5.78 -8.57 -16.00
N ASN A 161 -5.81 -7.40 -16.66
CA ASN A 161 -4.77 -7.00 -17.62
C ASN A 161 -3.38 -6.97 -16.95
N ALA A 162 -3.28 -6.43 -15.73
CA ALA A 162 -2.04 -6.46 -14.96
C ALA A 162 -1.65 -7.88 -14.58
N SER A 163 -2.60 -8.67 -14.06
CA SER A 163 -2.33 -10.03 -13.59
C SER A 163 -1.83 -10.94 -14.71
N MET A 164 -2.33 -10.77 -15.94
CA MET A 164 -1.89 -11.54 -17.12
C MET A 164 -0.54 -11.06 -17.67
N THR A 165 -0.18 -9.79 -17.45
CA THR A 165 1.02 -9.16 -18.02
C THR A 165 2.24 -9.23 -17.09
N LEU A 166 2.06 -8.97 -15.79
CA LEU A 166 3.18 -8.80 -14.84
C LEU A 166 3.78 -10.13 -14.40
N GLY A 167 5.08 -10.35 -14.63
CA GLY A 167 5.76 -11.61 -14.27
C GLY A 167 5.61 -12.68 -15.36
N PRO A 168 5.54 -14.00 -15.04
CA PRO A 168 5.27 -14.99 -16.08
C PRO A 168 3.88 -14.73 -16.66
N MET A 169 3.81 -14.53 -17.98
CA MET A 169 2.55 -14.28 -18.67
C MET A 169 1.62 -15.48 -18.50
N CYS A 170 0.33 -15.21 -18.35
CA CYS A 170 -0.73 -16.22 -18.19
C CYS A 170 -2.04 -15.69 -18.78
N CYS A 171 -3.04 -16.55 -18.94
CA CYS A 171 -4.32 -16.19 -19.53
C CYS A 171 -5.49 -16.82 -18.77
N GLY A 172 -6.44 -15.99 -18.32
CA GLY A 172 -7.61 -16.45 -17.56
C GLY A 172 -7.23 -17.11 -16.23
N MET A 173 -8.19 -17.74 -15.56
CA MET A 173 -7.90 -18.51 -14.35
C MET A 173 -7.23 -19.84 -14.72
N ASP A 174 -7.86 -20.58 -15.62
CA ASP A 174 -7.47 -21.91 -16.08
C ASP A 174 -7.15 -21.95 -17.58
N GLY A 175 -7.25 -20.80 -18.27
CA GLY A 175 -6.87 -20.64 -19.68
C GLY A 175 -7.79 -19.69 -20.45
N TYR A 176 -7.56 -19.58 -21.76
CA TYR A 176 -8.38 -18.72 -22.64
C TYR A 176 -9.85 -19.13 -22.69
N GLY A 177 -10.15 -20.40 -22.41
CA GLY A 177 -11.51 -20.94 -22.38
C GLY A 177 -12.42 -20.24 -21.36
N ASP A 178 -11.87 -19.59 -20.34
CA ASP A 178 -12.66 -18.86 -19.35
C ASP A 178 -13.36 -17.64 -19.96
N PHE A 179 -12.67 -16.90 -20.84
CA PHE A 179 -13.26 -15.79 -21.57
C PHE A 179 -14.32 -16.25 -22.57
N VAL A 180 -14.07 -17.38 -23.25
CA VAL A 180 -15.01 -17.98 -24.20
C VAL A 180 -16.30 -18.40 -23.49
N LYS A 181 -16.19 -19.08 -22.33
CA LYS A 181 -17.35 -19.48 -21.52
C LYS A 181 -18.17 -18.29 -21.03
N LEU A 182 -17.49 -17.17 -20.69
CA LEU A 182 -18.14 -15.95 -20.22
C LEU A 182 -18.66 -15.05 -21.37
N GLY A 183 -18.43 -15.42 -22.64
CA GLY A 183 -18.80 -14.60 -23.79
C GLY A 183 -18.07 -13.25 -23.85
N LYS A 184 -16.87 -13.18 -23.26
CA LYS A 184 -16.05 -11.96 -23.21
C LYS A 184 -15.04 -11.92 -24.36
N GLN A 185 -14.64 -10.73 -24.77
CA GLN A 185 -13.57 -10.57 -25.76
C GLN A 185 -12.25 -11.12 -25.21
N LEU A 186 -11.50 -11.82 -26.07
CA LEU A 186 -10.22 -12.41 -25.68
C LEU A 186 -9.14 -11.32 -25.56
N PRO A 187 -8.49 -11.20 -24.40
CA PRO A 187 -7.39 -10.25 -24.24
C PRO A 187 -6.16 -10.69 -25.05
N VAL A 188 -5.41 -9.73 -25.61
CA VAL A 188 -4.21 -9.99 -26.44
C VAL A 188 -3.10 -10.75 -25.69
N GLN A 189 -3.12 -10.68 -24.37
CA GLN A 189 -2.25 -11.42 -23.45
C GLN A 189 -2.41 -12.94 -23.63
N CYS A 190 -3.60 -13.41 -23.99
CA CYS A 190 -3.86 -14.83 -24.29
C CYS A 190 -3.22 -15.29 -25.61
N CYS A 191 -2.81 -14.36 -26.47
CA CYS A 191 -2.08 -14.60 -27.71
C CYS A 191 -0.62 -14.12 -27.62
N ASN A 192 -0.03 -14.15 -26.41
CA ASN A 192 1.35 -13.74 -26.15
C ASN A 192 1.67 -12.28 -26.58
N MET A 193 0.65 -11.41 -26.60
CA MET A 193 0.74 -10.01 -27.05
C MET A 193 1.27 -9.80 -28.47
N THR A 194 1.31 -10.87 -29.29
CA THR A 194 1.84 -10.82 -30.65
C THR A 194 0.83 -10.32 -31.67
N ALA A 195 -0.47 -10.36 -31.34
CA ALA A 195 -1.56 -10.04 -32.24
C ALA A 195 -2.29 -8.76 -31.81
N THR A 196 -2.71 -7.96 -32.80
CA THR A 196 -3.58 -6.77 -32.60
C THR A 196 -5.01 -7.15 -32.21
N ALA A 197 -5.45 -8.35 -32.54
CA ALA A 197 -6.69 -8.95 -32.07
C ALA A 197 -6.44 -10.44 -31.78
N CYS A 198 -7.01 -10.97 -30.69
CA CYS A 198 -6.81 -12.35 -30.27
C CYS A 198 -8.11 -13.13 -30.50
N ASP A 199 -8.05 -14.12 -31.38
CA ASP A 199 -9.15 -15.05 -31.61
C ASP A 199 -8.91 -16.39 -30.86
N PRO A 200 -9.95 -17.24 -30.72
CA PRO A 200 -9.81 -18.51 -30.01
C PRO A 200 -8.79 -19.48 -30.64
N GLN A 201 -8.57 -19.43 -31.97
CA GLN A 201 -7.65 -20.34 -32.67
C GLN A 201 -6.20 -19.96 -32.38
N ALA A 202 -5.90 -18.65 -32.42
CA ALA A 202 -4.61 -18.09 -32.05
C ALA A 202 -4.30 -18.37 -30.57
N ALA A 203 -5.26 -18.14 -29.66
CA ALA A 203 -5.09 -18.43 -28.24
C ALA A 203 -4.88 -19.93 -27.95
N GLN A 204 -5.57 -20.80 -28.69
CA GLN A 204 -5.37 -22.24 -28.60
C GLN A 204 -3.98 -22.67 -29.09
N THR A 205 -3.47 -22.02 -30.14
CA THR A 205 -2.14 -22.31 -30.70
C THR A 205 -1.02 -21.92 -29.73
N VAL A 206 -1.15 -20.75 -29.09
CA VAL A 206 -0.19 -20.29 -28.07
C VAL A 206 -0.31 -21.13 -26.79
N ASN A 207 -1.53 -21.54 -26.42
CA ASN A 207 -1.83 -22.35 -25.25
C ASN A 207 -1.20 -21.80 -23.95
N MET A 208 -1.45 -20.51 -23.69
CA MET A 208 -0.96 -19.85 -22.47
C MET A 208 -1.45 -20.56 -21.20
N PRO A 209 -0.60 -20.74 -20.18
CA PRO A 209 -1.02 -21.32 -18.91
C PRO A 209 -2.02 -20.39 -18.19
N GLY A 210 -2.89 -20.99 -17.38
CA GLY A 210 -3.82 -20.26 -16.50
C GLY A 210 -3.10 -19.47 -15.40
N CYS A 211 -3.72 -18.40 -14.92
CA CYS A 211 -3.16 -17.58 -13.83
C CYS A 211 -3.41 -18.15 -12.42
N ARG A 212 -4.16 -19.25 -12.26
CA ARG A 212 -4.52 -19.80 -10.93
C ARG A 212 -3.29 -20.08 -10.07
N ASP A 213 -2.33 -20.85 -10.57
CA ASP A 213 -1.12 -21.20 -9.81
C ASP A 213 -0.29 -19.97 -9.46
N LYS A 214 -0.23 -18.99 -10.37
CA LYS A 214 0.42 -17.71 -10.15
C LYS A 214 -0.25 -16.93 -9.01
N ILE A 215 -1.58 -16.85 -9.00
CA ILE A 215 -2.36 -16.18 -7.96
C ILE A 215 -2.19 -16.87 -6.61
N VAL A 216 -2.22 -18.21 -6.58
CA VAL A 216 -2.00 -19.01 -5.37
C VAL A 216 -0.59 -18.80 -4.82
N ASN A 217 0.42 -18.85 -5.67
CA ASN A 217 1.81 -18.61 -5.29
C ASN A 217 2.03 -17.17 -4.80
N PHE A 218 1.40 -16.19 -5.46
CA PHE A 218 1.42 -14.81 -5.03
C PHE A 218 0.76 -14.62 -3.66
N ALA A 219 -0.40 -15.25 -3.42
CA ALA A 219 -1.07 -15.23 -2.12
C ALA A 219 -0.17 -15.85 -1.03
N ALA A 220 0.45 -16.99 -1.30
CA ALA A 220 1.38 -17.65 -0.38
C ALA A 220 2.61 -16.79 -0.06
N SER A 221 3.20 -16.14 -1.07
CA SER A 221 4.33 -15.23 -0.90
C SER A 221 3.95 -13.95 -0.15
N SER A 222 2.76 -13.42 -0.45
CA SER A 222 2.22 -12.24 0.23
C SER A 222 2.01 -12.50 1.71
N MET A 223 1.50 -13.69 2.09
CA MET A 223 1.38 -14.08 3.51
C MET A 223 2.73 -14.04 4.23
N LYS A 224 3.80 -14.60 3.63
CA LYS A 224 5.15 -14.57 4.22
C LYS A 224 5.67 -13.14 4.38
N SER A 225 5.50 -12.32 3.35
CA SER A 225 5.94 -10.92 3.38
C SER A 225 5.16 -10.10 4.42
N LEU A 226 3.85 -10.31 4.52
CA LEU A 226 2.99 -9.67 5.53
C LEU A 226 3.43 -10.00 6.95
N LEU A 227 3.80 -11.26 7.23
CA LEU A 227 4.33 -11.64 8.55
C LEU A 227 5.65 -10.94 8.87
N PHE A 228 6.59 -10.93 7.92
CA PHE A 228 7.86 -10.24 8.12
C PHE A 228 7.66 -8.74 8.42
N VAL A 229 6.87 -8.06 7.58
CA VAL A 229 6.53 -6.64 7.76
C VAL A 229 5.83 -6.40 9.09
N SER A 230 4.89 -7.27 9.47
CA SER A 230 4.16 -7.14 10.74
C SER A 230 5.07 -7.36 11.95
N ILE A 231 6.00 -8.31 11.91
CA ILE A 231 6.99 -8.51 12.99
C ILE A 231 7.85 -7.25 13.13
N CYS A 232 8.37 -6.69 12.03
CA CYS A 232 9.14 -5.44 12.07
C CYS A 232 8.31 -4.27 12.63
N ALA A 233 7.03 -4.16 12.25
CA ALA A 233 6.13 -3.14 12.75
C ALA A 233 5.86 -3.28 14.25
N ILE A 234 5.67 -4.51 14.75
CA ILE A 234 5.48 -4.80 16.18
C ILE A 234 6.74 -4.44 16.96
N LEU A 235 7.92 -4.86 16.49
CA LEU A 235 9.21 -4.53 17.14
C LEU A 235 9.42 -3.01 17.22
N SER A 236 9.09 -2.29 16.15
CA SER A 236 9.18 -0.83 16.09
C SER A 236 8.21 -0.13 17.06
N GLN A 237 7.01 -0.67 17.25
CA GLN A 237 6.05 -0.15 18.22
C GLN A 237 6.47 -0.44 19.66
N VAL A 238 7.01 -1.63 19.93
CA VAL A 238 7.45 -2.04 21.28
C VAL A 238 8.63 -1.21 21.75
N SER A 239 9.59 -0.87 20.88
CA SER A 239 10.72 0.00 21.24
C SER A 239 10.28 1.45 21.50
N SER A 240 9.25 1.91 20.80
CA SER A 240 8.73 3.28 20.90
C SER A 240 7.90 3.51 22.18
N LYS A 241 7.14 2.50 22.65
CA LYS A 241 6.25 2.59 23.82
C LYS A 241 6.91 3.08 25.12
N PRO A 242 8.02 2.50 25.61
CA PRO A 242 8.65 2.96 26.86
C PRO A 242 9.16 4.39 26.75
N VAL A 243 9.58 4.81 25.55
CA VAL A 243 10.03 6.18 25.28
C VAL A 243 8.84 7.15 25.27
N ILE A 244 7.73 6.79 24.64
CA ILE A 244 6.51 7.61 24.69
C ILE A 244 5.99 7.71 26.14
N PHE A 245 5.98 6.62 26.90
CA PHE A 245 5.50 6.61 28.29
C PHE A 245 6.39 7.43 29.24
N THR A 246 7.71 7.28 29.14
CA THR A 246 8.65 8.07 29.94
C THR A 246 8.56 9.56 29.59
N THR A 247 8.31 9.88 28.33
CA THR A 247 8.22 11.27 27.87
C THR A 247 6.87 11.92 28.18
N THR A 248 5.76 11.17 28.16
CA THR A 248 4.49 11.63 28.74
C THR A 248 4.63 11.90 30.23
N LYS A 249 5.25 10.99 30.99
CA LYS A 249 5.41 11.13 32.45
C LYS A 249 6.29 12.34 32.82
N TYR A 250 7.44 12.48 32.15
CA TYR A 250 8.33 13.63 32.35
C TYR A 250 7.64 14.96 32.02
N ARG A 251 6.84 14.99 30.94
CA ARG A 251 6.13 16.21 30.53
C ARG A 251 4.95 16.54 31.43
N GLU A 252 4.25 15.54 31.98
CA GLU A 252 3.25 15.76 33.05
C GLU A 252 3.89 16.33 34.32
N GLU A 253 5.05 15.82 34.73
CA GLU A 253 5.79 16.30 35.90
C GLU A 253 6.31 17.74 35.72
N LYS A 254 6.83 18.07 34.52
CA LYS A 254 7.23 19.44 34.16
C LYS A 254 6.04 20.40 34.14
N THR A 255 4.92 20.00 33.55
CA THR A 255 3.69 20.83 33.52
C THR A 255 3.20 21.10 34.94
N PHE A 256 3.22 20.09 35.81
CA PHE A 256 2.88 20.25 37.22
C PHE A 256 3.80 21.28 37.91
N HIS A 257 5.12 21.17 37.73
CA HIS A 257 6.09 22.12 38.26
C HIS A 257 5.94 23.55 37.74
N ASP A 258 5.59 23.74 36.46
CA ASP A 258 5.39 25.06 35.88
C ASP A 258 4.09 25.73 36.32
N THR A 259 3.09 24.94 36.74
CA THR A 259 1.79 25.42 37.23
C THR A 259 1.80 25.71 38.74
N LEU A 260 2.87 25.34 39.46
CA LEU A 260 3.03 25.66 40.88
C LEU A 260 3.21 27.18 41.10
N PRO A 261 2.53 27.79 42.10
CA PRO A 261 2.71 29.20 42.43
C PRO A 261 4.17 29.47 42.82
N LEU A 262 4.67 30.66 42.44
CA LEU A 262 6.06 31.11 42.58
C LEU A 262 6.80 30.72 43.88
N PRO A 263 6.20 30.75 45.09
CA PRO A 263 6.89 30.37 46.32
C PRO A 263 7.28 28.88 46.43
N PHE A 264 6.76 28.00 45.57
CA PHE A 264 7.03 26.56 45.61
C PHE A 264 7.78 26.03 44.37
N ARG A 265 8.24 26.92 43.48
CA ARG A 265 9.06 26.53 42.34
C ARG A 265 10.48 26.22 42.86
N PRO A 266 11.04 25.01 42.63
CA PRO A 266 12.41 24.73 43.05
C PRO A 266 13.36 25.67 42.32
N LEU A 267 14.24 26.37 43.07
CA LEU A 267 15.34 27.14 42.48
C LEU A 267 16.27 26.15 41.78
N SER A 268 16.39 26.26 40.46
CA SER A 268 17.40 25.55 39.70
C SER A 268 18.78 26.12 40.04
N SER A 269 19.55 25.39 40.83
CA SER A 269 21.01 25.57 40.99
C SER A 269 21.74 24.45 40.27
#